data_AF-A0A1F8GCX9-F1
#
_entry.id   AF-A0A1F8GCX9-F1
#
_cell.length_a   1.000
_cell.length_b   1.000
_cell.length_c   1.000
_cell.angle_alpha   90.00
_cell.angle_beta   90.00
_cell.angle_gamma   90.00
#
_symmetry.space_group_name_H-M   'P 1'
#
loop_
_entity.id
_entity.type
_entity.pdbx_description
1 polymer ?
#
loop_
_entity_poly.entity_id
_entity_poly.type
_entity_poly.pdbx_seq_one_letter_code
_entity_poly.pdbx_strand_id
1 'polypeptide(L)'
;MIRVVASDKAGNSIESRAKVEILPLDMPEITSITKKIIIGTDDRLIIKGTVIADANVVVSIEDKDKFLVLQNDVETNKSGEWEFRFDRELRRGDYFVTVKAKDSRGALSLPTSPIKVSYVEKAVISLFGLDITLSGLLIVLTVGGVLATGWFYRKTLLRLARSQRESIIISRDLKNAFDLVKKDVDRMAGMVKSDISPDEKELEVKVMSKHIGDTLDKAGKYLDKDIEQLK
;
A
#
# COMPACT_ATOMS: atom_id res chain seq x y z
N MET A 1 -29.56 -9.02 -50.82
CA MET A 1 -30.44 -9.69 -51.80
C MET A 1 -30.93 -8.63 -52.75
N ILE A 2 -30.76 -8.82 -54.06
CA ILE A 2 -31.23 -7.86 -55.06
C ILE A 2 -32.49 -8.45 -55.71
N ARG A 3 -33.54 -7.64 -55.79
CA ARG A 3 -34.81 -7.94 -56.44
C ARG A 3 -34.88 -7.15 -57.73
N VAL A 4 -35.10 -7.83 -58.85
CA VAL A 4 -35.31 -7.19 -60.16
C VAL A 4 -36.70 -7.56 -60.66
N VAL A 5 -37.46 -6.55 -61.08
CA VAL A 5 -38.82 -6.71 -61.62
C VAL A 5 -38.83 -6.11 -63.02
N ALA A 6 -39.27 -6.88 -64.01
CA ALA A 6 -39.56 -6.37 -65.35
C ALA A 6 -41.07 -6.34 -65.54
N SER A 7 -41.59 -5.28 -66.16
CA SER A 7 -43.01 -5.14 -66.47
C SER A 7 -43.22 -4.70 -67.92
N ASP A 8 -44.26 -5.20 -68.58
CA ASP A 8 -44.62 -4.83 -69.95
C ASP A 8 -45.71 -3.75 -70.00
N LYS A 9 -45.97 -3.19 -71.19
CA LYS A 9 -47.01 -2.16 -71.39
C LYS A 9 -48.44 -2.69 -71.22
N ALA A 10 -48.63 -4.01 -71.21
CA ALA A 10 -49.91 -4.66 -71.01
C ALA A 10 -50.20 -4.93 -69.52
N GLY A 11 -49.26 -4.63 -68.62
CA GLY A 11 -49.42 -4.75 -67.17
C GLY A 11 -48.92 -6.07 -66.57
N ASN A 12 -48.25 -6.93 -67.36
CA ASN A 12 -47.64 -8.14 -66.82
C ASN A 12 -46.30 -7.82 -66.16
N SER A 13 -45.91 -8.62 -65.16
CA SER A 13 -44.58 -8.50 -64.55
C SER A 13 -43.94 -9.86 -64.25
N ILE A 14 -42.61 -9.91 -64.31
CA ILE A 14 -41.80 -11.04 -63.87
C ILE A 14 -40.78 -10.57 -62.83
N GLU A 15 -40.57 -11.37 -61.80
CA GLU A 15 -39.59 -11.10 -60.75
C GLU A 15 -38.48 -12.13 -60.77
N SER A 16 -37.24 -11.67 -60.57
CA SER A 16 -36.10 -12.52 -60.29
C SER A 16 -35.33 -12.01 -59.08
N ARG A 17 -34.70 -12.94 -58.36
CA ARG A 17 -33.94 -12.66 -57.15
C ARG A 17 -32.53 -13.20 -57.28
N ALA A 18 -31.55 -12.37 -56.96
CA ALA A 18 -30.16 -12.76 -56.87
C ALA A 18 -29.64 -12.58 -55.43
N LYS A 19 -28.94 -13.59 -54.92
CA LYS A 19 -28.12 -13.45 -53.72
C LYS A 19 -26.77 -12.84 -54.15
N VAL A 20 -26.37 -11.80 -53.45
CA VAL A 20 -25.05 -11.17 -53.59
C VAL A 20 -24.40 -11.28 -52.23
N GLU A 21 -23.19 -11.83 -52.21
CA GLU A 21 -22.34 -11.91 -51.02
C GLU A 21 -21.35 -10.74 -51.06
N ILE A 22 -21.26 -9.99 -49.97
CA ILE A 22 -20.33 -8.87 -49.83
C ILE A 22 -19.26 -9.34 -48.86
N LEU A 23 -18.06 -9.61 -49.39
CA LEU A 23 -16.92 -10.00 -48.56
C LEU A 23 -16.42 -8.80 -47.75
N PRO A 24 -16.00 -9.00 -46.49
CA PRO A 24 -15.34 -7.96 -45.72
C PRO A 24 -14.00 -7.58 -46.36
N LEU A 25 -13.50 -6.38 -46.05
CA LEU A 25 -12.15 -6.00 -46.44
C LEU A 25 -11.11 -6.91 -45.77
N ASP A 26 -9.97 -7.08 -46.43
CA ASP A 26 -8.83 -7.78 -45.85
C ASP A 26 -8.39 -7.10 -44.54
N MET A 27 -8.03 -7.91 -43.55
CA MET A 27 -7.58 -7.41 -42.25
C MET A 27 -6.21 -6.73 -42.40
N PRO A 28 -5.96 -5.63 -41.67
CA PRO A 28 -4.65 -5.02 -41.63
C PRO A 28 -3.65 -5.94 -40.92
N GLU A 29 -2.40 -5.92 -41.36
CA GLU A 29 -1.30 -6.68 -40.75
C GLU A 29 -0.46 -5.75 -39.87
N ILE A 30 -0.21 -6.16 -38.62
CA ILE A 30 0.59 -5.38 -37.67
C ILE A 30 2.03 -5.87 -37.74
N THR A 31 2.94 -5.04 -38.24
CA THR A 31 4.36 -5.37 -38.40
C THR A 31 5.17 -5.10 -37.13
N SER A 32 4.79 -4.07 -36.36
CA SER A 32 5.46 -3.74 -35.10
C SER A 32 4.53 -3.03 -34.12
N ILE A 33 4.69 -3.32 -32.82
CA ILE A 33 3.92 -2.70 -31.75
C ILE A 33 4.73 -2.66 -30.45
N THR A 34 4.73 -1.50 -29.79
CA THR A 34 5.29 -1.36 -28.45
C THR A 34 4.40 -2.10 -27.43
N LYS A 35 4.91 -3.20 -26.85
CA LYS A 35 4.14 -4.03 -25.90
C LYS A 35 4.23 -3.59 -24.45
N LYS A 36 5.29 -2.90 -24.06
CA LYS A 36 5.54 -2.47 -22.68
C LYS A 36 5.96 -1.01 -22.67
N ILE A 37 5.29 -0.21 -21.86
CA ILE A 37 5.51 1.24 -21.74
C ILE A 37 5.73 1.55 -20.27
N ILE A 38 6.82 2.25 -19.98
CA ILE A 38 7.13 2.71 -18.63
C ILE A 38 6.57 4.12 -18.46
N ILE A 39 5.68 4.31 -17.49
CA ILE A 39 5.06 5.61 -17.20
C ILE A 39 6.13 6.54 -16.61
N GLY A 40 6.18 7.79 -17.09
CA GLY A 40 7.17 8.78 -16.69
C GLY A 40 8.53 8.64 -17.38
N THR A 41 8.61 7.91 -18.49
CA THR A 41 9.76 7.90 -19.42
C THR A 41 9.31 8.38 -20.81
N ASP A 42 10.23 8.49 -21.75
CA ASP A 42 9.93 8.84 -23.15
C ASP A 42 9.31 7.67 -23.95
N ASP A 43 8.94 6.56 -23.30
CA ASP A 43 8.33 5.40 -23.95
C ASP A 43 6.91 5.74 -24.43
N ARG A 44 6.63 5.47 -25.71
CA ARG A 44 5.32 5.73 -26.32
C ARG A 44 4.77 4.49 -27.01
N LEU A 45 3.44 4.41 -27.08
CA LEU A 45 2.78 3.40 -27.88
C LEU A 45 2.93 3.79 -29.36
N ILE A 46 3.70 2.99 -30.08
CA ILE A 46 3.89 3.10 -31.52
C ILE A 46 3.40 1.78 -32.13
N ILE A 47 2.56 1.89 -33.15
CA ILE A 47 2.01 0.76 -33.87
C ILE A 47 2.26 0.99 -35.36
N LYS A 48 2.82 0.00 -36.01
CA LYS A 48 3.11 0.01 -37.44
C LYS A 48 2.48 -1.19 -38.09
N GLY A 49 2.03 -1.01 -39.31
CA GLY A 49 1.43 -2.09 -40.06
C GLY A 49 1.25 -1.75 -41.52
N THR A 50 0.63 -2.70 -42.21
CA THR A 50 0.22 -2.60 -43.60
C THR A 50 -1.27 -2.89 -43.71
N VAL A 51 -1.90 -2.34 -44.73
CA VAL A 51 -3.29 -2.57 -45.09
C VAL A 51 -3.40 -2.54 -46.62
N ILE A 52 -4.53 -2.95 -47.17
CA ILE A 52 -4.79 -2.82 -48.61
C ILE A 52 -4.60 -1.37 -49.07
N ALA A 53 -4.07 -1.20 -50.27
CA ALA A 53 -3.81 0.13 -50.83
C ALA A 53 -5.09 0.99 -50.85
N ASP A 54 -4.90 2.30 -50.66
CA ASP A 54 -5.97 3.32 -50.63
C ASP A 54 -7.05 3.13 -49.54
N ALA A 55 -6.82 2.26 -48.54
CA ALA A 55 -7.65 2.14 -47.34
C ALA A 55 -6.95 2.72 -46.13
N ASN A 56 -7.69 3.40 -45.25
CA ASN A 56 -7.21 3.89 -43.95
C ASN A 56 -7.35 2.80 -42.88
N VAL A 57 -6.81 3.04 -41.68
CA VAL A 57 -7.02 2.12 -40.54
C VAL A 57 -7.67 2.81 -39.36
N VAL A 58 -8.45 2.06 -38.59
CA VAL A 58 -9.06 2.48 -37.34
C VAL A 58 -8.40 1.70 -36.21
N VAL A 59 -7.65 2.40 -35.37
CA VAL A 59 -7.00 1.83 -34.19
C VAL A 59 -7.94 2.01 -32.99
N SER A 60 -8.22 0.92 -32.28
CA SER A 60 -9.04 0.92 -31.07
C SER A 60 -8.24 0.34 -29.90
N ILE A 61 -8.26 1.04 -28.76
CA ILE A 61 -7.61 0.64 -27.52
C ILE A 61 -8.69 0.42 -26.48
N GLU A 62 -8.74 -0.78 -25.92
CA GLU A 62 -9.65 -1.18 -24.86
C GLU A 62 -8.88 -1.49 -23.58
N ASP A 63 -9.51 -1.30 -22.42
CA ASP A 63 -8.96 -1.78 -21.16
C ASP A 63 -9.26 -3.28 -20.94
N LYS A 64 -8.81 -3.82 -19.81
CA LYS A 64 -9.05 -5.22 -19.43
C LYS A 64 -10.53 -5.60 -19.29
N ASP A 65 -11.40 -4.62 -19.06
CA ASP A 65 -12.83 -4.80 -18.86
C ASP A 65 -13.60 -4.55 -20.19
N LYS A 66 -12.87 -4.44 -21.31
CA LYS A 66 -13.35 -4.17 -22.67
C LYS A 66 -14.03 -2.81 -22.83
N PHE A 67 -13.73 -1.84 -21.97
CA PHE A 67 -14.15 -0.48 -22.19
C PHE A 67 -13.25 0.19 -23.21
N LEU A 68 -13.86 0.86 -24.19
CA LEU A 68 -13.16 1.63 -25.19
C LEU A 68 -12.50 2.85 -24.53
N VAL A 69 -11.17 2.87 -24.52
CA VAL A 69 -10.35 3.97 -24.00
C VAL A 69 -10.10 5.00 -25.10
N LEU A 70 -9.82 4.53 -26.31
CA LEU A 70 -9.52 5.37 -27.46
C LEU A 70 -9.92 4.68 -28.76
N GLN A 71 -10.42 5.46 -29.71
CA GLN A 71 -10.52 5.08 -31.10
C GLN A 71 -9.98 6.22 -31.97
N ASN A 72 -9.17 5.91 -32.97
CA ASN A 72 -8.65 6.91 -33.90
C ASN A 72 -8.56 6.38 -35.34
N ASP A 73 -8.93 7.21 -36.30
CA ASP A 73 -8.67 6.97 -37.73
C ASP A 73 -7.22 7.39 -38.04
N VAL A 74 -6.50 6.56 -38.79
CA VAL A 74 -5.10 6.77 -39.19
C VAL A 74 -5.01 6.64 -40.70
N GLU A 75 -4.50 7.69 -41.34
CA GLU A 75 -4.27 7.72 -42.78
C GLU A 75 -3.08 6.83 -43.14
N THR A 76 -3.22 6.10 -44.24
CA THR A 76 -2.17 5.24 -44.78
C THR A 76 -1.49 5.89 -45.98
N ASN A 77 -0.28 5.47 -46.29
CA ASN A 77 0.41 5.92 -47.50
C ASN A 77 -0.12 5.16 -48.74
N LYS A 78 0.34 5.56 -49.94
CA LYS A 78 -0.06 4.93 -51.21
C LYS A 78 0.28 3.43 -51.31
N SER A 79 1.23 2.96 -50.52
CA SER A 79 1.61 1.55 -50.44
C SER A 79 0.82 0.77 -49.38
N GLY A 80 -0.09 1.43 -48.66
CA GLY A 80 -0.87 0.85 -47.58
C GLY A 80 -0.13 0.75 -46.24
N GLU A 81 1.03 1.38 -46.09
CA GLU A 81 1.76 1.40 -44.82
C GLU A 81 1.23 2.52 -43.93
N TRP A 82 1.23 2.28 -42.61
CA TRP A 82 0.75 3.24 -41.64
C TRP A 82 1.54 3.18 -40.34
N GLU A 83 1.54 4.31 -39.63
CA GLU A 83 2.13 4.45 -38.30
C GLU A 83 1.16 5.21 -37.40
N PHE A 84 0.79 4.60 -36.29
CA PHE A 84 0.04 5.25 -35.22
C PHE A 84 0.97 5.52 -34.04
N ARG A 85 0.99 6.78 -33.58
CA ARG A 85 1.73 7.22 -32.39
C ARG A 85 0.74 7.76 -31.38
N PHE A 86 0.77 7.22 -30.17
CA PHE A 86 -0.05 7.68 -29.07
C PHE A 86 0.82 8.37 -28.02
N ASP A 87 0.66 9.69 -27.94
CA ASP A 87 1.51 10.56 -27.10
C ASP A 87 0.98 10.78 -25.68
N ARG A 88 -0.24 10.30 -25.36
CA ARG A 88 -0.80 10.46 -24.01
C ARG A 88 -0.40 9.30 -23.12
N GLU A 89 -0.06 9.59 -21.87
CA GLU A 89 0.16 8.56 -20.86
C GLU A 89 -1.19 7.96 -20.43
N LEU A 90 -1.29 6.63 -20.46
CA LEU A 90 -2.40 5.91 -19.85
C LEU A 90 -2.05 5.54 -18.41
N ARG A 91 -3.10 5.32 -17.60
CA ARG A 91 -2.92 4.80 -16.23
C ARG A 91 -2.27 3.41 -16.28
N ARG A 92 -1.56 3.07 -15.21
CA ARG A 92 -0.99 1.74 -15.02
C ARG A 92 -2.05 0.66 -15.25
N GLY A 93 -1.74 -0.30 -16.11
CA GLY A 93 -2.66 -1.37 -16.45
C GLY A 93 -2.33 -2.07 -17.76
N ASP A 94 -3.13 -3.09 -18.05
CA ASP A 94 -3.10 -3.82 -19.31
C ASP A 94 -4.21 -3.30 -20.22
N TYR A 95 -3.85 -3.03 -21.47
CA TYR A 95 -4.73 -2.59 -22.54
C TYR A 95 -4.63 -3.53 -23.74
N PHE A 96 -5.68 -3.57 -24.53
CA PHE A 96 -5.81 -4.42 -25.71
C PHE A 96 -6.02 -3.55 -26.93
N VAL A 97 -5.13 -3.70 -27.91
CA VAL A 97 -5.20 -2.96 -29.16
C VAL A 97 -5.75 -3.84 -30.27
N THR A 98 -6.73 -3.31 -31.00
CA THR A 98 -7.27 -3.90 -32.22
C THR A 98 -7.25 -2.87 -33.35
N VAL A 99 -7.11 -3.36 -34.58
CA VAL A 99 -7.05 -2.50 -35.78
C VAL A 99 -8.05 -3.02 -36.81
N LYS A 100 -8.70 -2.10 -37.52
CA LYS A 100 -9.60 -2.40 -38.65
C LYS A 100 -9.17 -1.60 -39.87
N ALA A 101 -9.32 -2.15 -41.07
CA ALA A 101 -9.22 -1.39 -42.31
C ALA A 101 -10.54 -0.64 -42.58
N LYS A 102 -10.45 0.52 -43.22
CA LYS A 102 -11.57 1.36 -43.63
C LYS A 102 -11.33 1.90 -45.04
N ASP A 103 -12.14 1.48 -46.01
CA ASP A 103 -12.01 1.98 -47.38
C ASP A 103 -12.67 3.37 -47.57
N SER A 104 -12.47 3.96 -48.75
CA SER A 104 -13.06 5.25 -49.13
C SER A 104 -14.61 5.28 -49.18
N ARG A 105 -15.24 4.10 -49.23
CA ARG A 105 -16.71 3.93 -49.20
C ARG A 105 -17.24 3.75 -47.77
N GLY A 106 -16.34 3.67 -46.78
CA GLY A 106 -16.66 3.44 -45.37
C GLY A 106 -16.88 1.97 -45.00
N ALA A 107 -16.55 1.02 -45.89
CA ALA A 107 -16.57 -0.39 -45.54
C ALA A 107 -15.43 -0.71 -44.55
N LEU A 108 -15.70 -1.60 -43.60
CA LEU A 108 -14.75 -1.99 -42.55
C LEU A 108 -14.33 -3.45 -42.68
N SER A 109 -13.08 -3.76 -42.33
CA SER A 109 -12.64 -5.14 -42.12
C SER A 109 -13.12 -5.69 -40.77
N LEU A 110 -12.92 -7.00 -40.58
CA LEU A 110 -12.90 -7.57 -39.24
C LEU A 110 -11.73 -6.98 -38.42
N PRO A 111 -11.87 -6.87 -37.08
CA PRO A 111 -10.77 -6.45 -36.22
C PRO A 111 -9.66 -7.50 -36.20
N THR A 112 -8.42 -7.04 -36.11
CA THR A 112 -7.27 -7.92 -35.81
C THR A 112 -7.44 -8.59 -34.45
N SER A 113 -6.70 -9.69 -34.24
CA SER A 113 -6.56 -10.29 -32.91
C SER A 113 -6.07 -9.23 -31.90
N PRO A 114 -6.66 -9.16 -30.69
CA PRO A 114 -6.29 -8.16 -29.70
C PRO A 114 -4.85 -8.37 -29.23
N ILE A 115 -4.04 -7.32 -29.30
CA ILE A 115 -2.65 -7.34 -28.83
C ILE A 115 -2.57 -6.65 -27.47
N LYS A 116 -2.02 -7.36 -26.48
CA LYS A 116 -1.81 -6.84 -25.13
C LYS A 116 -0.65 -5.83 -25.09
N VAL A 117 -0.91 -4.67 -24.51
CA VAL A 117 0.07 -3.61 -24.20
C VAL A 117 -0.02 -3.28 -22.70
N SER A 118 1.11 -3.27 -22.01
CA SER A 118 1.17 -3.06 -20.56
C SER A 118 1.84 -1.73 -20.21
N TYR A 119 1.13 -0.89 -19.46
CA TYR A 119 1.64 0.34 -18.87
C TYR A 119 2.06 0.08 -17.44
N VAL A 120 3.35 0.22 -17.16
CA VAL A 120 3.95 -0.05 -15.85
C VAL A 120 4.60 1.21 -15.29
N GLU A 121 4.53 1.40 -13.98
CA GLU A 121 5.28 2.49 -13.33
C GLU A 121 6.78 2.20 -13.35
N LYS A 122 7.59 3.26 -13.42
CA LYS A 122 9.04 3.16 -13.22
C LYS A 122 9.35 2.63 -11.81
N ALA A 123 10.17 1.58 -11.76
CA ALA A 123 10.73 1.10 -10.50
C ALA A 123 11.75 2.11 -9.96
N VAL A 124 11.65 2.43 -8.67
CA VAL A 124 12.58 3.37 -8.02
C VAL A 124 13.71 2.62 -7.34
N ILE A 125 13.40 1.47 -6.75
CA ILE A 125 14.36 0.63 -6.05
C ILE A 125 14.09 -0.82 -6.43
N SER A 126 15.14 -1.55 -6.81
CA SER A 126 15.10 -3.00 -6.95
C SER A 126 15.79 -3.62 -5.74
N LEU A 127 15.04 -4.36 -4.93
CA LEU A 127 15.56 -5.00 -3.71
C LEU A 127 15.19 -6.49 -3.72
N PHE A 128 16.18 -7.37 -3.57
CA PHE A 128 15.99 -8.83 -3.60
C PHE A 128 15.26 -9.35 -4.87
N GLY A 129 15.48 -8.70 -6.02
CA GLY A 129 14.78 -9.05 -7.28
C GLY A 129 13.34 -8.57 -7.37
N LEU A 130 12.88 -7.77 -6.40
CA LEU A 130 11.58 -7.10 -6.44
C LEU A 130 11.74 -5.64 -6.85
N ASP A 131 11.08 -5.27 -7.94
CA ASP A 131 11.00 -3.90 -8.41
C ASP A 131 9.89 -3.15 -7.65
N ILE A 132 10.31 -2.24 -6.78
CA ILE A 132 9.40 -1.45 -5.94
C ILE A 132 9.18 -0.09 -6.62
N THR A 133 7.92 0.20 -6.93
CA THR A 133 7.50 1.50 -7.45
C THR A 133 7.34 2.50 -6.29
N LEU A 134 7.27 3.79 -6.60
CA LEU A 134 7.13 4.84 -5.57
C LEU A 134 5.91 4.60 -4.66
N SER A 135 4.77 4.22 -5.27
CA SER A 135 3.55 3.87 -4.56
C SER A 135 3.75 2.67 -3.62
N GLY A 136 4.49 1.65 -4.08
CA GLY A 136 4.84 0.49 -3.25
C GLY A 136 5.72 0.86 -2.06
N LEU A 137 6.68 1.76 -2.26
CA LEU A 137 7.58 2.23 -1.20
C LEU A 137 6.81 2.96 -0.09
N LEU A 138 5.85 3.82 -0.45
CA LEU A 138 5.01 4.52 0.53
C LEU A 138 4.20 3.56 1.39
N ILE A 139 3.67 2.48 0.80
CA ILE A 139 2.95 1.44 1.55
C ILE A 139 3.88 0.76 2.54
N VAL A 140 5.08 0.36 2.12
CA VAL A 140 6.07 -0.29 2.99
C VAL A 140 6.46 0.62 4.16
N LEU A 141 6.72 1.89 3.90
CA LEU A 141 7.03 2.87 4.95
C LEU A 141 5.86 3.07 5.92
N THR A 142 4.63 3.15 5.40
CA THR A 142 3.43 3.33 6.23
C THR A 142 3.23 2.12 7.15
N VAL A 143 3.30 0.90 6.60
CA VAL A 143 3.16 -0.33 7.39
C VAL A 143 4.28 -0.44 8.42
N GLY A 144 5.52 -0.17 8.02
CA GLY A 144 6.67 -0.14 8.93
C GLY A 144 6.49 0.88 10.06
N GLY A 145 5.97 2.07 9.75
CA GLY A 145 5.66 3.10 10.74
C GLY A 145 4.57 2.69 11.73
N VAL A 146 3.50 2.05 11.26
CA VAL A 146 2.43 1.52 12.14
C VAL A 146 2.98 0.43 13.06
N LEU A 147 3.82 -0.47 12.56
CA LEU A 147 4.47 -1.50 13.38
C LEU A 147 5.42 -0.88 14.42
N ALA A 148 6.22 0.10 14.02
CA ALA A 148 7.16 0.79 14.90
C ALA A 148 6.43 1.57 16.01
N THR A 149 5.35 2.28 15.67
CA THR A 149 4.51 3.00 16.64
C THR A 149 3.81 2.03 17.59
N GLY A 150 3.24 0.93 17.11
CA GLY A 150 2.67 -0.12 17.96
C GLY A 150 3.69 -0.76 18.90
N TRP A 151 4.90 -1.04 18.40
CA TRP A 151 6.00 -1.55 19.22
C TRP A 151 6.43 -0.53 20.29
N PHE A 152 6.56 0.75 19.91
CA PHE A 152 6.92 1.82 20.83
C PHE A 152 5.83 2.04 21.91
N TYR A 153 4.56 2.03 21.52
CA TYR A 153 3.43 2.14 22.44
C TYR A 153 3.39 0.96 23.42
N ARG A 154 3.57 -0.28 22.95
CA ARG A 154 3.70 -1.45 23.82
C ARG A 154 4.88 -1.32 24.77
N LYS A 155 6.04 -0.89 24.27
CA LYS A 155 7.26 -0.72 25.07
C LYS A 155 7.09 0.36 26.14
N THR A 156 6.38 1.44 25.84
CA THR A 156 6.11 2.53 26.80
C THR A 156 5.09 2.13 27.84
N LEU A 157 3.98 1.47 27.46
CA LEU A 157 3.02 0.89 28.40
C LEU A 157 3.66 -0.11 29.37
N LEU A 158 4.54 -0.99 28.86
CA LEU A 158 5.25 -1.94 29.71
C LEU A 158 6.23 -1.26 30.68
N ARG A 159 6.78 -0.09 30.34
CA ARG A 159 7.61 0.70 31.27
C ARG A 159 6.76 1.32 32.37
N LEU A 160 5.61 1.92 32.02
CA LEU A 160 4.68 2.49 32.99
C LEU A 160 4.13 1.43 33.96
N ALA A 161 3.77 0.25 33.46
CA ALA A 161 3.27 -0.85 34.28
C ALA A 161 4.31 -1.39 35.29
N ARG A 162 5.61 -1.34 34.96
CA ARG A 162 6.69 -1.72 35.89
C ARG A 162 6.86 -0.68 37.00
N SER A 163 6.92 0.60 36.63
CA SER A 163 7.09 1.71 37.58
C SER A 163 6.02 1.73 38.68
N GLN A 164 4.75 1.49 38.34
CA GLN A 164 3.69 1.44 39.35
C GLN A 164 3.87 0.31 40.37
N ARG A 165 4.30 -0.89 39.94
CA ARG A 165 4.53 -2.02 40.85
C ARG A 165 5.68 -1.77 41.81
N GLU A 166 6.76 -1.19 41.30
CA GLU A 166 7.94 -0.83 42.10
C GLU A 166 7.57 0.24 43.15
N SER A 167 6.78 1.25 42.78
CA SER A 167 6.34 2.29 43.74
C SER A 167 5.49 1.75 44.90
N ILE A 168 4.65 0.74 44.66
CA ILE A 168 3.81 0.11 45.69
C ILE A 168 4.67 -0.67 46.69
N ILE A 169 5.69 -1.39 46.21
CA ILE A 169 6.61 -2.15 47.06
C ILE A 169 7.42 -1.18 47.94
N ILE A 170 7.98 -0.13 47.34
CA ILE A 170 8.75 0.90 48.06
C ILE A 170 7.88 1.59 49.13
N SER A 171 6.65 1.96 48.80
CA SER A 171 5.73 2.59 49.76
C SER A 171 5.39 1.67 50.94
N ARG A 172 5.17 0.37 50.69
CA ARG A 172 4.88 -0.61 51.73
C ARG A 172 6.08 -0.83 52.66
N ASP A 173 7.27 -0.99 52.10
CA ASP A 173 8.47 -1.29 52.88
C ASP A 173 8.94 -0.05 53.66
N LEU A 174 8.79 1.16 53.10
CA LEU A 174 8.99 2.43 53.81
C LEU A 174 8.01 2.60 54.98
N LYS A 175 6.73 2.26 54.78
CA LYS A 175 5.72 2.30 55.85
C LYS A 175 6.08 1.35 56.98
N ASN A 176 6.51 0.12 56.67
CA ASN A 176 6.95 -0.84 57.68
C ASN A 176 8.17 -0.34 58.47
N ALA A 177 9.16 0.24 57.79
CA ALA A 177 10.33 0.83 58.45
C ALA A 177 9.93 1.98 59.39
N PHE A 178 9.03 2.86 58.93
CA PHE A 178 8.51 3.95 59.74
C PHE A 178 7.71 3.44 60.96
N ASP A 179 6.87 2.42 60.79
CA ASP A 179 6.09 1.82 61.89
C ASP A 179 7.00 1.17 62.95
N LEU A 180 8.11 0.55 62.54
CA LEU A 180 9.12 0.00 63.47
C LEU A 180 9.81 1.11 64.27
N VAL A 181 10.25 2.18 63.60
CA VAL A 181 10.85 3.35 64.27
C VAL A 181 9.85 4.00 65.23
N LYS A 182 8.61 4.19 64.79
CA LYS A 182 7.54 4.73 65.63
C LYS A 182 7.31 3.88 66.89
N LYS A 183 7.27 2.56 66.75
CA LYS A 183 7.12 1.64 67.88
C LYS A 183 8.26 1.76 68.89
N ASP A 184 9.51 1.90 68.41
CA ASP A 184 10.66 2.06 69.29
C ASP A 184 10.66 3.44 69.99
N VAL A 185 10.24 4.50 69.30
CA VAL A 185 10.05 5.83 69.90
C VAL A 185 8.92 5.83 70.94
N ASP A 186 7.79 5.20 70.64
CA ASP A 186 6.67 5.06 71.59
C ASP A 186 7.10 4.26 72.82
N ARG A 187 7.94 3.23 72.64
CA ARG A 187 8.50 2.45 73.74
C ARG A 187 9.48 3.28 74.59
N MET A 188 10.37 4.05 73.96
CA MET A 188 11.22 5.03 74.67
C MET A 188 10.39 6.02 75.49
N ALA A 189 9.33 6.59 74.89
CA ALA A 189 8.45 7.54 75.57
C ALA A 189 7.69 6.90 76.76
N GLY A 190 7.33 5.61 76.64
CA GLY A 190 6.75 4.83 77.72
C GLY A 190 7.73 4.60 78.89
N MET A 191 9.01 4.36 78.59
CA MET A 191 10.06 4.17 79.60
C MET A 191 10.35 5.43 80.42
N VAL A 192 10.15 6.61 79.83
CA VAL A 192 10.27 7.88 80.57
C VAL A 192 9.27 7.95 81.72
N LYS A 193 8.10 7.31 81.59
CA LYS A 193 7.01 7.31 82.58
C LYS A 193 7.01 6.08 83.51
N SER A 194 7.82 5.06 83.25
CA SER A 194 7.84 3.82 84.03
C SER A 194 8.80 3.87 85.22
N ASP A 195 8.50 3.11 86.27
CA ASP A 195 9.30 3.04 87.51
C ASP A 195 10.43 1.99 87.40
N ILE A 196 11.24 2.13 86.33
CA ILE A 196 12.38 1.25 86.01
C ILE A 196 13.69 1.92 86.47
N SER A 197 14.69 1.12 86.87
CA SER A 197 16.01 1.59 87.30
C SER A 197 16.67 2.50 86.25
N PRO A 198 17.35 3.61 86.64
CA PRO A 198 18.03 4.51 85.71
C PRO A 198 19.01 3.81 84.76
N ASP A 199 19.77 2.84 85.26
CA ASP A 199 20.76 2.09 84.47
C ASP A 199 20.09 1.20 83.40
N GLU A 200 18.92 0.65 83.73
CA GLU A 200 18.14 -0.22 82.84
C GLU A 200 17.43 0.62 81.76
N LYS A 201 16.94 1.81 82.10
CA LYS A 201 16.42 2.79 81.13
C LYS A 201 17.49 3.22 80.13
N GLU A 202 18.70 3.52 80.60
CA GLU A 202 19.81 3.94 79.73
C GLU A 202 20.20 2.83 78.75
N LEU A 203 20.27 1.57 79.23
CA LEU A 203 20.59 0.42 78.40
C LEU A 203 19.51 0.18 77.32
N GLU A 204 18.24 0.22 77.68
CA GLU A 204 17.14 0.00 76.73
C GLU A 204 17.02 1.13 75.70
N VAL A 205 17.20 2.39 76.12
CA VAL A 205 17.24 3.54 75.21
C VAL A 205 18.40 3.40 74.22
N LYS A 206 19.57 2.97 74.68
CA LYS A 206 20.73 2.72 73.81
C LYS A 206 20.48 1.61 72.80
N VAL A 207 19.83 0.51 73.22
CA VAL A 207 19.47 -0.60 72.33
C VAL A 207 18.47 -0.15 71.27
N MET A 208 17.41 0.56 71.65
CA MET A 208 16.41 1.05 70.70
C MET A 208 16.97 2.13 69.77
N SER A 209 17.83 3.03 70.27
CA SER A 209 18.49 4.03 69.43
C SER A 209 19.37 3.37 68.36
N LYS A 210 20.07 2.29 68.71
CA LYS A 210 20.84 1.50 67.75
C LYS A 210 19.92 0.81 66.74
N HIS A 211 18.82 0.21 67.19
CA HIS A 211 17.86 -0.46 66.32
C HIS A 211 17.18 0.51 65.33
N ILE A 212 16.83 1.72 65.76
CA ILE A 212 16.33 2.79 64.90
C ILE A 212 17.38 3.15 63.84
N GLY A 213 18.64 3.35 64.25
CA GLY A 213 19.74 3.66 63.33
C GLY A 213 19.94 2.57 62.26
N ASP A 214 19.98 1.30 62.67
CA ASP A 214 20.14 0.16 61.76
C ASP A 214 18.93 0.00 60.81
N THR A 215 17.72 0.30 61.28
CA THR A 215 16.49 0.25 60.46
C THR A 215 16.47 1.36 59.41
N LEU A 216 16.89 2.57 59.79
CA LEU A 216 16.98 3.71 58.88
C LEU A 216 18.10 3.53 57.83
N ASP A 217 19.26 2.99 58.23
CA ASP A 217 20.37 2.69 57.29
C ASP A 217 19.96 1.66 56.23
N LYS A 218 19.25 0.60 56.65
CA LYS A 218 18.70 -0.39 55.71
C LYS A 218 17.67 0.23 54.77
N ALA A 219 16.73 1.02 55.29
CA ALA A 219 15.73 1.70 54.46
C ALA A 219 16.37 2.64 53.44
N GLY A 220 17.40 3.41 53.84
CA GLY A 220 18.17 4.28 52.94
C GLY A 220 18.85 3.50 51.81
N LYS A 221 19.55 2.39 52.13
CA LYS A 221 20.21 1.55 51.12
C LYS A 221 19.26 0.95 50.09
N TYR A 222 18.05 0.55 50.51
CA TYR A 222 17.04 0.04 49.58
C TYR A 222 16.48 1.15 48.68
N LEU A 223 16.22 2.33 49.22
CA LEU A 223 15.77 3.49 48.44
C LEU A 223 16.80 3.91 47.39
N ASP A 224 18.08 3.98 47.74
CA ASP A 224 19.14 4.34 46.78
C ASP A 224 19.23 3.35 45.62
N LYS A 225 19.20 2.05 45.93
CA LYS A 225 19.28 0.97 44.92
C LYS A 225 18.06 0.96 43.99
N ASP A 226 16.89 1.32 44.48
CA ASP A 226 15.66 1.34 43.69
C ASP A 226 15.54 2.64 42.88
N ILE A 227 16.03 3.77 43.39
CA ILE A 227 16.15 5.03 42.64
C ILE A 227 17.13 4.88 41.46
N GLU A 228 18.22 4.13 41.61
CA GLU A 228 19.13 3.81 40.51
C GLU A 228 18.50 2.95 39.41
N GLN A 229 17.59 2.04 39.75
CA GLN A 229 16.88 1.19 38.79
C GLN A 229 15.79 1.92 38.00
N LEU A 230 15.34 3.08 38.51
CA LEU A 230 14.34 3.94 37.88
C LEU A 230 14.94 4.92 36.85
N LYS A 231 16.27 5.07 36.78
CA LYS A 231 16.99 5.86 35.76
C LYS A 231 17.21 5.07 34.47
#